data_AF-A0A4Q0AY27-F1
#
_entry.id   AF-A0A4Q0AY27-F1
#
_cell.length_a   1.000
_cell.length_b   1.000
_cell.length_c   1.000
_cell.angle_alpha   90.00
_cell.angle_beta   90.00
_cell.angle_gamma   90.00
#
_symmetry.space_group_name_H-M   'P 1'
#
loop_
_entity.id
_entity.type
_entity.pdbx_description
1 polymer ?
#
loop_
_entity_poly.entity_id
_entity_poly.type
_entity_poly.pdbx_seq_one_letter_code
_entity_poly.pdbx_strand_id
1 'polypeptide(L)'
;MLIDVPVILLLLLGLYKGYKRGLIVAVFSMAAIIAGLVIAFKTFEWVAVWLQTQTTLSGQWMSFVAFLMVLAIVMVVVHFLANLLQQTIELLWMGLLNKLLGMVLYVFLYVSIGAIIMYYAAKVHVLSNTVIQTSKCYPYIQKNVPILLHKAGMVIPFLEQSIHQLRTI
;
A
#
# COMPACT_ATOMS: atom_id res chain seq x y z
N MET A 1 -16.66 9.40 16.67
CA MET A 1 -17.39 8.22 16.14
C MET A 1 -17.20 7.99 14.64
N LEU A 2 -17.36 9.01 13.78
CA LEU A 2 -17.24 8.84 12.32
C LEU A 2 -15.82 8.42 11.86
N ILE A 3 -14.77 8.80 12.60
CA ILE A 3 -13.38 8.35 12.39
C ILE A 3 -13.13 6.94 12.95
N ASP A 4 -13.90 6.51 13.95
CA ASP A 4 -13.64 5.24 14.65
C ASP A 4 -14.18 4.04 13.84
N VAL A 5 -15.27 4.22 13.07
CA VAL A 5 -15.86 3.18 12.21
C VAL A 5 -14.91 2.70 11.09
N PRO A 6 -14.28 3.58 10.29
CA PRO A 6 -13.32 3.15 9.27
C PRO A 6 -12.09 2.47 9.87
N VAL A 7 -11.63 2.89 11.06
CA VAL A 7 -10.50 2.25 11.75
C VAL A 7 -10.85 0.81 12.13
N ILE A 8 -12.04 0.58 12.70
CA ILE A 8 -12.52 -0.77 13.02
C ILE A 8 -12.67 -1.61 11.75
N LEU A 9 -13.23 -1.04 10.67
CA LEU A 9 -13.37 -1.74 9.40
C LEU A 9 -12.00 -2.15 8.83
N LEU A 10 -11.02 -1.25 8.84
CA LEU A 10 -9.65 -1.55 8.39
C LEU A 10 -8.98 -2.63 9.26
N LEU A 11 -9.24 -2.64 10.56
CA LEU A 11 -8.76 -3.67 11.47
C LEU A 11 -9.36 -5.04 11.12
N LEU A 12 -10.68 -5.12 10.92
CA LEU A 12 -11.35 -6.36 10.52
C LEU A 12 -10.88 -6.84 9.14
N LEU A 13 -10.71 -5.92 8.18
CA LEU A 13 -10.16 -6.24 6.86
C LEU A 13 -8.72 -6.73 6.95
N GLY A 14 -7.90 -6.14 7.81
CA GLY A 14 -6.53 -6.57 8.08
C GLY A 14 -6.48 -7.98 8.67
N LEU A 15 -7.32 -8.27 9.66
CA LEU A 15 -7.44 -9.61 10.26
C LEU A 15 -7.89 -10.63 9.21
N TYR A 16 -8.96 -10.34 8.48
CA TYR A 16 -9.48 -11.25 7.47
C TYR A 16 -8.46 -11.54 6.36
N LYS A 17 -7.83 -10.49 5.84
CA LYS A 17 -6.84 -10.63 4.76
C LYS A 17 -5.56 -11.28 5.24
N GLY A 18 -5.09 -10.99 6.45
CA GLY A 18 -3.92 -11.62 7.03
C GLY A 18 -4.12 -13.09 7.39
N TYR A 19 -5.32 -13.46 7.83
CA TYR A 19 -5.68 -14.88 8.02
C TYR A 19 -5.73 -15.64 6.69
N LYS A 20 -6.25 -15.02 5.62
CA LYS A 20 -6.32 -15.64 4.29
C LYS A 20 -4.99 -15.73 3.57
N ARG A 21 -4.15 -14.70 3.69
CA ARG A 21 -2.89 -14.61 2.92
C ARG A 21 -1.67 -15.03 3.71
N GLY A 22 -1.67 -14.98 5.04
CA GLY A 22 -0.49 -15.28 5.84
C GLY A 22 0.65 -14.27 5.71
N LEU A 23 1.68 -14.43 6.53
CA LEU A 23 2.87 -13.57 6.59
C LEU A 23 3.72 -13.70 5.33
N ILE A 24 3.96 -14.93 4.87
CA ILE A 24 4.94 -15.16 3.82
C ILE A 24 4.46 -14.53 2.51
N VAL A 25 3.19 -14.68 2.15
CA VAL A 25 2.58 -13.95 1.03
C VAL A 25 2.72 -12.46 1.21
N ALA A 26 2.52 -11.92 2.41
CA ALA A 26 2.59 -10.49 2.64
C ALA A 26 4.00 -9.96 2.35
N VAL A 27 5.04 -10.63 2.85
CA VAL A 27 6.45 -10.27 2.62
C VAL A 27 6.80 -10.38 1.14
N PHE A 28 6.48 -11.52 0.50
CA PHE A 28 6.76 -11.71 -0.92
C PHE A 28 5.97 -10.76 -1.80
N SER A 29 4.70 -10.49 -1.49
CA SER A 29 3.89 -9.52 -2.21
C SER A 29 4.49 -8.12 -2.10
N MET A 30 5.01 -7.75 -0.93
CA MET A 30 5.63 -6.44 -0.72
C MET A 30 6.94 -6.32 -1.51
N ALA A 31 7.81 -7.34 -1.43
CA ALA A 31 9.04 -7.39 -2.22
C ALA A 31 8.74 -7.33 -3.73
N ALA A 32 7.69 -8.02 -4.16
CA ALA A 32 7.31 -8.11 -5.54
C ALA A 32 6.63 -6.84 -6.07
N ILE A 33 5.91 -6.09 -5.22
CA ILE A 33 5.45 -4.73 -5.56
C ILE A 33 6.64 -3.81 -5.77
N ILE A 34 7.64 -3.83 -4.88
CA ILE A 34 8.84 -3.00 -5.02
C ILE A 34 9.60 -3.37 -6.30
N ALA A 35 9.85 -4.65 -6.52
CA ALA A 35 10.50 -5.15 -7.73
C ALA A 35 9.70 -4.78 -8.99
N GLY A 36 8.38 -4.93 -8.94
CA GLY A 36 7.51 -4.59 -10.05
C GLY A 36 7.47 -3.11 -10.38
N LEU A 37 7.56 -2.26 -9.36
CA LEU A 37 7.68 -0.82 -9.53
C LEU A 37 9.01 -0.46 -10.22
N VAL A 38 10.12 -1.06 -9.79
CA VAL A 38 11.45 -0.87 -10.42
C VAL A 38 11.44 -1.34 -11.88
N ILE A 39 10.86 -2.51 -12.15
CA ILE A 39 10.74 -3.06 -13.51
C ILE A 39 9.85 -2.15 -14.37
N ALA A 40 8.71 -1.68 -13.85
CA ALA A 40 7.82 -0.78 -14.55
C ALA A 40 8.54 0.53 -14.91
N PHE A 41 9.24 1.14 -13.95
CA PHE A 41 10.02 2.36 -14.20
C PHE A 41 11.14 2.19 -15.23
N LYS A 42 11.74 1.00 -15.33
CA LYS A 42 12.77 0.75 -16.35
C LYS A 42 12.18 0.44 -17.73
N THR A 43 11.00 -0.16 -17.78
CA THR A 43 10.48 -0.81 -19.00
C THR A 43 9.34 -0.03 -19.65
N PHE A 44 8.74 0.95 -18.96
CA PHE A 44 7.59 1.69 -19.50
C PHE A 44 7.92 2.45 -20.80
N GLU A 45 9.14 2.97 -20.97
CA GLU A 45 9.54 3.70 -22.18
C GLU A 45 9.53 2.79 -23.41
N TRP A 46 10.10 1.59 -23.27
CA TRP A 46 10.10 0.60 -24.35
C TRP A 46 8.68 0.18 -24.74
N VAL A 47 7.83 -0.05 -23.74
CA VAL A 47 6.42 -0.37 -23.97
C VAL A 47 5.69 0.79 -24.61
N ALA A 48 5.96 2.03 -24.20
CA ALA A 48 5.33 3.23 -24.78
C ALA A 48 5.64 3.37 -26.27
N VAL A 49 6.88 3.13 -26.69
CA VAL A 49 7.28 3.13 -28.10
C VAL A 49 6.53 2.05 -28.88
N TRP A 50 6.48 0.82 -28.36
CA TRP A 50 5.72 -0.26 -29.00
C TRP A 50 4.23 0.10 -29.13
N LEU A 51 3.66 0.70 -28.10
CA LEU A 51 2.25 1.06 -28.03
C LEU A 51 1.92 2.21 -29.02
N GLN A 52 2.83 3.18 -29.23
CA GLN A 52 2.71 4.22 -30.25
C GLN A 52 2.72 3.67 -31.68
N THR A 53 3.41 2.55 -31.94
CA THR A 53 3.37 1.95 -33.30
C THR A 53 2.00 1.35 -33.63
N GLN A 54 1.17 1.06 -32.63
CA GLN A 54 -0.14 0.42 -32.79
C GLN A 54 -1.32 1.40 -32.66
N THR A 55 -1.08 2.63 -32.22
CA THR A 55 -2.16 3.61 -31.97
C THR A 55 -1.71 5.05 -32.22
N THR A 56 -2.62 5.90 -32.67
CA THR A 56 -2.37 7.30 -33.05
C THR A 56 -2.47 8.30 -31.88
N LEU A 57 -2.37 7.82 -30.64
CA LEU A 57 -2.51 8.65 -29.44
C LEU A 57 -1.25 9.51 -29.18
N SER A 58 -1.44 10.75 -28.71
CA SER A 58 -0.35 11.70 -28.43
C SER A 58 0.64 11.17 -27.38
N GLY A 59 1.94 11.31 -27.63
CA GLY A 59 3.01 10.61 -26.91
C GLY A 59 3.08 10.79 -25.38
N GLN A 60 2.64 11.94 -24.83
CA GLN A 60 2.69 12.18 -23.37
C GLN A 60 1.74 11.27 -22.57
N TRP A 61 0.53 11.02 -23.09
CA TRP A 61 -0.42 10.10 -22.45
C TRP A 61 0.02 8.65 -22.60
N MET A 62 0.83 8.35 -23.61
CA MET A 62 1.24 6.99 -23.93
C MET A 62 2.22 6.40 -22.93
N SER A 63 3.18 7.20 -22.47
CA SER A 63 4.10 6.78 -21.41
C SER A 63 3.38 6.46 -20.10
N PHE A 64 2.33 7.22 -19.78
CA PHE A 64 1.51 6.96 -18.59
C PHE A 64 0.69 5.66 -18.72
N VAL A 65 0.05 5.45 -19.88
CA VAL A 65 -0.70 4.22 -20.16
C VAL A 65 0.22 3.00 -20.19
N ALA A 66 1.40 3.10 -20.80
CA ALA A 66 2.39 2.04 -20.82
C ALA A 66 2.89 1.69 -19.42
N PHE A 67 3.17 2.69 -18.57
CA PHE A 67 3.53 2.47 -17.18
C PHE A 67 2.43 1.72 -16.42
N LEU A 68 1.17 2.16 -16.53
CA LEU A 68 0.01 1.51 -15.92
C LEU A 68 -0.17 0.07 -16.42
N MET A 69 0.01 -0.16 -17.72
CA MET A 69 -0.11 -1.49 -18.33
C MET A 69 0.96 -2.44 -17.80
N VAL A 70 2.23 -2.02 -17.80
CA VAL A 70 3.33 -2.83 -17.25
C VAL A 70 3.10 -3.10 -15.77
N LEU A 71 2.73 -2.08 -15.01
CA LEU A 71 2.45 -2.22 -13.59
C LEU A 71 1.30 -3.21 -13.33
N ALA A 72 0.22 -3.15 -14.11
CA ALA A 72 -0.90 -4.09 -14.02
C ALA A 72 -0.47 -5.53 -14.33
N ILE A 73 0.31 -5.74 -15.41
CA ILE A 73 0.83 -7.07 -15.77
C ILE A 73 1.68 -7.63 -14.64
N VAL A 74 2.61 -6.82 -14.10
CA VAL A 74 3.46 -7.27 -13.00
C VAL A 74 2.62 -7.59 -11.77
N MET A 75 1.65 -6.75 -11.40
CA MET A 75 0.75 -7.04 -10.28
C MET A 75 0.02 -8.38 -10.44
N VAL A 76 -0.46 -8.70 -11.65
CA VAL A 76 -1.12 -9.98 -11.94
C VAL A 76 -0.15 -11.14 -11.74
N VAL A 77 1.03 -11.09 -12.36
CA VAL A 77 2.05 -12.16 -12.25
C VAL A 77 2.44 -12.41 -10.79
N VAL A 78 2.71 -11.33 -10.06
CA VAL A 78 3.07 -11.38 -8.64
C VAL A 78 1.94 -11.98 -7.82
N HIS A 79 0.69 -11.62 -8.11
CA HIS A 79 -0.45 -12.16 -7.38
C HIS A 79 -0.57 -13.68 -7.53
N PHE A 80 -0.39 -14.19 -8.75
CA PHE A 80 -0.37 -15.63 -9.01
C PHE A 80 0.77 -16.33 -8.27
N LEU A 81 2.00 -15.80 -8.36
CA LEU A 81 3.17 -16.38 -7.69
C LEU A 81 3.00 -16.44 -6.18
N ALA A 82 2.49 -15.36 -5.59
CA ALA A 82 2.28 -15.29 -4.15
C ALA A 82 1.20 -16.29 -3.68
N ASN A 83 0.12 -16.47 -4.45
CA ASN A 83 -0.91 -17.45 -4.11
C ASN A 83 -0.38 -18.90 -4.21
N LEU A 84 0.42 -19.22 -5.23
CA LEU A 84 1.03 -20.54 -5.35
C LEU A 84 1.95 -20.83 -4.16
N LEU A 85 2.80 -19.86 -3.79
CA LEU A 85 3.69 -19.98 -2.64
C LEU A 85 2.91 -20.19 -1.33
N GLN A 86 1.79 -19.48 -1.16
CA GLN A 86 0.93 -19.66 0.01
C GLN A 86 0.42 -21.09 0.14
N GLN A 87 -0.05 -21.68 -0.96
CA GLN A 87 -0.55 -23.05 -0.97
C GLN A 87 0.55 -24.03 -0.57
N THR A 88 1.77 -23.85 -1.09
CA THR A 88 2.93 -24.66 -0.68
C THR A 88 3.20 -24.56 0.81
N ILE A 89 3.09 -23.38 1.40
CA ILE A 89 3.35 -23.15 2.83
C ILE A 89 2.23 -23.65 3.71
N GLU A 90 0.97 -23.59 3.25
CA GLU A 90 -0.15 -24.16 3.99
C GLU A 90 -0.11 -25.69 4.04
N LEU A 91 0.50 -26.31 3.02
CA LEU A 91 0.80 -27.75 3.03
C LEU A 91 1.90 -28.10 4.05
N LEU A 92 2.78 -27.15 4.38
CA LEU A 92 3.73 -27.29 5.48
C LEU A 92 2.99 -27.01 6.80
N TRP A 93 3.23 -27.80 7.84
CA TRP A 93 2.56 -27.67 9.16
C TRP A 93 2.76 -26.31 9.88
N MET A 94 3.39 -25.32 9.25
CA MET A 94 3.57 -23.95 9.74
C MET A 94 2.39 -23.01 9.44
N GLY A 95 1.30 -23.52 8.86
CA GLY A 95 0.15 -22.71 8.43
C GLY A 95 -0.44 -21.78 9.51
N LEU A 96 -0.50 -22.22 10.78
CA LEU A 96 -1.09 -21.43 11.86
C LEU A 96 -0.21 -20.23 12.26
N LEU A 97 1.10 -20.44 12.42
CA LEU A 97 2.03 -19.35 12.72
C LEU A 97 2.11 -18.35 11.55
N ASN A 98 2.12 -18.85 10.31
CA ASN A 98 2.07 -18.01 9.11
C ASN A 98 0.81 -17.12 9.09
N LYS A 99 -0.36 -17.67 9.43
CA LYS A 99 -1.63 -16.92 9.49
C LYS A 99 -1.66 -15.90 10.63
N LEU A 100 -1.18 -16.26 11.83
CA LEU A 100 -1.10 -15.35 12.97
C LEU A 100 -0.21 -14.15 12.67
N LEU A 101 1.01 -14.38 12.21
CA LEU A 101 1.93 -13.29 11.86
C LEU A 101 1.41 -12.48 10.66
N GLY A 102 0.73 -13.14 9.72
CA GLY A 102 0.03 -12.47 8.61
C GLY A 102 -1.04 -11.51 9.10
N MET A 103 -1.89 -11.93 10.05
CA MET A 103 -2.91 -11.08 10.67
C MET A 103 -2.29 -9.83 11.31
N VAL A 104 -1.25 -10.01 12.13
CA VAL A 104 -0.56 -8.89 12.78
C VAL A 104 -0.02 -7.90 11.74
N LEU A 105 0.66 -8.40 10.71
CA LEU A 105 1.27 -7.56 9.69
C LEU A 105 0.24 -6.83 8.81
N TYR A 106 -0.83 -7.50 8.38
CA TYR A 106 -1.89 -6.87 7.58
C TYR A 106 -2.71 -5.87 8.38
N VAL A 107 -3.03 -6.15 9.66
CA VAL A 107 -3.67 -5.18 10.56
C VAL A 107 -2.78 -3.94 10.69
N PHE A 108 -1.49 -4.13 10.97
CA PHE A 108 -0.55 -3.02 11.09
C PHE A 108 -0.49 -2.19 9.81
N LEU A 109 -0.39 -2.82 8.63
CA LEU A 109 -0.39 -2.14 7.33
C LEU A 109 -1.69 -1.36 7.08
N TYR A 110 -2.84 -2.00 7.23
CA TYR A 110 -4.14 -1.42 6.90
C TYR A 110 -4.48 -0.26 7.82
N VAL A 111 -4.26 -0.43 9.13
CA VAL A 111 -4.47 0.62 10.12
C VAL A 111 -3.48 1.76 9.92
N SER A 112 -2.20 1.48 9.62
CA SER A 112 -1.20 2.53 9.37
C SER A 112 -1.53 3.36 8.13
N ILE A 113 -1.88 2.72 7.01
CA ILE A 113 -2.27 3.41 5.78
C ILE A 113 -3.52 4.25 6.02
N GLY A 114 -4.55 3.67 6.65
CA GLY A 114 -5.77 4.40 7.00
C GLY A 114 -5.52 5.59 7.92
N ALA A 115 -4.64 5.42 8.92
CA ALA A 115 -4.23 6.49 9.83
C ALA A 115 -3.52 7.63 9.09
N ILE A 116 -2.61 7.32 8.15
CA ILE A 116 -1.93 8.32 7.32
C ILE A 116 -2.96 9.09 6.48
N ILE A 117 -3.88 8.39 5.81
CA ILE A 117 -4.93 9.02 4.99
C ILE A 117 -5.80 9.94 5.86
N MET A 118 -6.24 9.48 7.04
CA MET A 118 -7.04 10.27 7.96
C MET A 118 -6.29 11.50 8.50
N TYR A 119 -5.01 11.35 8.83
CA TYR A 119 -4.17 12.46 9.28
C TYR A 119 -4.08 13.58 8.24
N TYR A 120 -3.84 13.22 6.97
CA TYR A 120 -3.79 14.20 5.89
C TYR A 120 -5.17 14.76 5.54
N ALA A 121 -6.22 13.93 5.53
CA ALA A 121 -7.59 14.40 5.29
C ALA A 121 -8.04 15.43 6.33
N ALA A 122 -7.61 15.26 7.58
CA ALA A 122 -7.87 16.25 8.63
C ALA A 122 -7.02 17.53 8.45
N LYS A 123 -5.75 17.41 8.02
CA LYS A 123 -4.90 18.57 7.70
C LYS A 123 -5.47 19.45 6.59
N VAL A 124 -6.06 18.85 5.55
CA VAL A 124 -6.63 19.57 4.40
C VAL A 124 -8.07 20.04 4.66
N HIS A 125 -8.51 20.06 5.93
CA HIS A 125 -9.85 20.47 6.37
C HIS A 125 -11.02 19.71 5.71
N VAL A 126 -10.78 18.52 5.17
CA VAL A 126 -11.83 17.64 4.63
C VAL A 126 -12.71 17.10 5.78
N LEU A 127 -12.14 16.94 6.97
CA LEU A 127 -12.88 16.61 8.19
C LEU A 127 -13.16 17.86 9.01
N SER A 128 -14.41 18.02 9.46
CA SER A 128 -14.79 19.10 10.37
C SER A 128 -14.15 18.92 11.76
N ASN A 129 -13.84 20.04 12.41
CA ASN A 129 -13.24 20.05 13.76
C ASN A 129 -14.10 19.32 14.80
N THR A 130 -15.41 19.28 14.61
CA THR A 130 -16.35 18.53 15.46
C THR A 130 -16.14 17.00 15.35
N VAL A 131 -15.86 16.49 14.16
CA VAL A 131 -15.61 15.04 13.94
C VAL A 131 -14.26 14.61 14.53
N ILE A 132 -13.27 15.50 14.48
CA ILE A 132 -11.93 15.27 15.05
C ILE A 132 -11.99 15.21 16.58
N GLN A 133 -12.64 16.17 17.23
CA GLN A 133 -12.72 16.23 18.70
C GLN A 133 -13.59 15.12 19.30
N THR A 134 -14.54 14.57 18.54
CA THR A 134 -15.43 13.48 19.00
C THR A 134 -14.85 12.09 18.73
N SER A 135 -13.62 11.97 18.19
CA SER A 135 -12.96 10.68 17.96
C SER A 135 -12.01 10.33 19.09
N LYS A 136 -12.10 9.08 19.56
CA LYS A 136 -11.17 8.52 20.55
C LYS A 136 -9.89 8.02 19.89
N CYS A 137 -9.94 7.62 18.62
CA CYS A 137 -8.78 7.10 17.89
C CYS A 137 -7.89 8.20 17.30
N TYR A 138 -8.45 9.37 16.97
CA TYR A 138 -7.70 10.45 16.32
C TYR A 138 -6.47 10.98 17.09
N PRO A 139 -6.50 11.16 18.42
CA PRO A 139 -5.30 11.54 19.18
C PRO A 139 -4.13 10.57 19.01
N TYR A 140 -4.42 9.27 18.92
CA TYR A 140 -3.40 8.25 18.67
C TYR A 140 -2.87 8.30 17.24
N ILE A 141 -3.74 8.60 16.26
CA ILE A 141 -3.34 8.79 14.86
C ILE A 141 -2.39 9.99 14.75
N GLN A 142 -2.74 11.13 15.35
CA GLN A 142 -1.94 12.36 15.31
C GLN A 142 -0.52 12.16 15.89
N LYS A 143 -0.39 11.36 16.96
CA LYS A 143 0.91 11.07 17.59
C LYS A 143 1.75 10.06 16.80
N ASN A 144 1.13 8.98 16.31
CA ASN A 144 1.86 7.85 15.73
C ASN A 144 2.20 8.03 14.25
N VAL A 145 1.34 8.72 13.47
CA VAL A 145 1.56 8.91 12.03
C VAL A 145 2.87 9.62 11.69
N PRO A 146 3.26 10.73 12.36
CA PRO A 146 4.55 11.39 12.06
C PRO A 146 5.75 10.46 12.30
N ILE A 147 5.69 9.60 13.31
CA ILE A 147 6.74 8.64 13.64
C ILE A 147 6.83 7.54 12.58
N LEU A 148 5.67 7.03 12.13
CA LEU A 148 5.60 6.05 11.04
C LEU A 148 6.18 6.61 9.74
N LEU A 149 5.83 7.85 9.40
CA LEU A 149 6.35 8.52 8.20
C LEU A 149 7.86 8.74 8.26
N HIS A 150 8.40 9.17 9.41
CA HIS A 150 9.84 9.31 9.58
C HIS A 150 10.58 7.97 9.41
N LYS A 151 10.09 6.90 10.06
CA LYS A 151 10.68 5.56 9.92
C LYS A 151 10.61 5.03 8.48
N ALA A 152 9.51 5.31 7.77
CA ALA A 152 9.36 4.93 6.37
C ALA A 152 10.32 5.71 5.44
N GLY A 153 10.51 7.01 5.69
CA GLY A 153 11.44 7.86 4.94
C GLY A 153 12.88 7.36 5.00
N MET A 154 13.33 6.85 6.16
CA MET A 154 14.66 6.24 6.30
C MET A 154 14.88 5.00 5.42
N VAL A 155 13.81 4.25 5.09
CA VAL A 155 13.88 3.02 4.30
C VAL A 155 13.75 3.31 2.79
N ILE A 156 13.02 4.36 2.43
CA ILE A 156 12.77 4.76 1.04
C ILE A 156 13.15 6.24 0.90
N PRO A 157 14.40 6.57 0.51
CA PRO A 157 14.90 7.95 0.45
C PRO A 157 14.07 8.89 -0.44
N PHE A 158 13.47 8.34 -1.51
CA PHE A 158 12.57 9.07 -2.40
C PHE A 158 11.28 9.56 -1.71
N LEU A 159 10.81 8.84 -0.68
CA LEU A 159 9.63 9.24 0.11
C LEU A 159 9.95 10.43 1.02
N GLU A 160 11.16 10.49 1.58
CA GLU A 160 11.59 11.56 2.50
C GLU A 160 11.51 12.94 1.83
N GLN A 161 11.97 13.05 0.58
CA GLN A 161 11.89 14.29 -0.21
C GLN A 161 10.45 14.74 -0.45
N SER A 162 9.54 13.80 -0.72
CA SER A 162 8.11 14.09 -0.96
C SER A 162 7.36 14.45 0.33
N ILE A 163 7.69 13.79 1.45
CA ILE A 163 7.10 14.08 2.77
C ILE A 163 7.53 15.47 3.28
N HIS A 164 8.76 15.90 3.00
CA HIS A 164 9.22 17.25 3.36
C HIS A 164 8.37 18.34 2.70
N GLN A 165 8.02 18.20 1.42
CA GLN A 165 7.14 19.15 0.71
C GLN A 165 5.71 19.17 1.28
N LEU A 166 5.17 18.02 1.70
CA LEU A 166 3.82 17.93 2.29
C LEU A 166 3.75 18.43 3.74
N ARG A 167 4.89 18.55 4.43
CA ARG A 167 4.94 19.10 5.79
C ARG A 167 4.92 20.63 5.80
N THR A 168 5.42 21.25 4.74
CA THR A 168 5.45 22.72 4.55
C THR A 168 4.14 23.32 4.06
N ILE A 169 3.16 22.47 3.72
CA ILE A 169 1.77 22.83 3.39
C ILE A 169 0.88 22.49 4.61
#